data_AF-A0A6J6SI44-F1
#
_entry.id   AF-A0A6J6SI44-F1
#
_cell.length_a   1.000
_cell.length_b   1.000
_cell.length_c   1.000
_cell.angle_alpha   90.00
_cell.angle_beta   90.00
_cell.angle_gamma   90.00
#
_symmetry.space_group_name_H-M   'P 1'
#
loop_
_entity.id
_entity.type
_entity.pdbx_description
1 polymer ?
#
loop_
_entity_poly.entity_id
_entity_poly.type
_entity_poly.pdbx_seq_one_letter_code
_entity_poly.pdbx_strand_id
1 'polypeptide(L)'
;MGMDPALAAAVTMQRRRGTAGACSADDAVFQLALAHVLLDGGYDAVSTLAEVMPAGDHGLGTLDRLDGELVIVDGVPWQVDHTGTANIVPLDARIPFVVLTTMESPVRVRLRDLDLAQVAAEIEHIVQSSDGDGVVAVRLEGDFSRVLVRSMPAQSPPYRPFAEVCATEEVRFEYNDFEGVFVGFRFPDLGSSEIIAGLHLHGVDDARTTGGHNHELTVRDAELSVSVTRSIALALPDRSMIELLEMPAELREAQRVIVRRGAMTVAGLAAALGVDSAEAESRARWLADRGFCEELSDGVGGLGGEPRWRVTMRVRGERIPARAAALLADL
;
A
#
# COMPACT_ATOMS: atom_id res chain seq x y z
N MET A 1 45.81 4.18 -12.40
CA MET A 1 44.87 4.84 -11.46
C MET A 1 43.65 3.94 -11.38
N GLY A 2 43.67 2.99 -10.44
CA GLY A 2 42.55 2.08 -10.20
C GLY A 2 41.78 2.56 -8.98
N MET A 3 40.46 2.62 -9.08
CA MET A 3 39.60 2.92 -7.93
C MET A 3 39.62 1.75 -6.94
N ASP A 4 39.59 2.11 -5.66
CA ASP A 4 39.68 1.24 -4.48
C ASP A 4 38.43 0.34 -4.35
N PRO A 5 38.58 -1.00 -4.24
CA PRO A 5 37.45 -1.92 -4.03
C PRO A 5 36.71 -1.75 -2.69
N ALA A 6 37.15 -0.85 -1.80
CA ALA A 6 36.44 -0.50 -0.57
C ALA A 6 35.22 0.44 -0.76
N LEU A 7 34.99 0.99 -1.96
CA LEU A 7 33.88 1.93 -2.20
C LEU A 7 32.59 1.27 -2.74
N ALA A 8 32.57 -0.04 -2.96
CA ALA A 8 31.41 -0.79 -3.46
C ALA A 8 30.66 -1.61 -2.39
N ALA A 9 30.95 -1.39 -1.10
CA ALA A 9 30.33 -2.11 0.01
C ALA A 9 29.87 -1.14 1.12
N ALA A 10 28.81 -0.38 0.87
CA ALA A 10 28.22 0.50 1.86
C ALA A 10 26.68 0.58 1.77
N VAL A 11 26.01 -0.58 1.64
CA VAL A 11 24.64 -0.80 2.16
C VAL A 11 24.62 -2.16 2.86
N THR A 12 25.59 -2.41 3.73
CA THR A 12 25.44 -3.46 4.73
C THR A 12 24.70 -2.82 5.88
N MET A 13 23.46 -3.23 6.15
CA MET A 13 22.80 -2.99 7.44
C MET A 13 23.73 -3.49 8.55
N GLN A 14 24.56 -2.59 9.08
CA GLN A 14 25.31 -2.86 10.29
C GLN A 14 24.29 -3.00 11.41
N ARG A 15 24.14 -4.21 11.94
CA ARG A 15 23.53 -4.43 13.25
C ARG A 15 24.27 -3.58 14.26
N ARG A 16 23.74 -2.40 14.59
CA ARG A 16 24.13 -1.68 15.80
C ARG A 16 23.76 -2.57 16.98
N ARG A 17 24.75 -3.24 17.56
CA ARG A 17 24.70 -3.61 18.98
C ARG A 17 25.05 -2.34 19.76
N GLY A 18 24.02 -1.58 20.12
CA GLY A 18 24.15 -0.36 20.91
C GLY A 18 22.99 -0.30 21.91
N THR A 19 23.37 -0.37 23.19
CA THR A 19 22.62 -0.02 24.42
C THR A 19 21.13 -0.37 24.46
N ALA A 20 20.78 -1.29 25.35
CA ALA A 20 19.42 -1.60 25.77
C ALA A 20 18.69 -0.36 26.31
N GLY A 21 18.17 0.48 25.41
CA GLY A 21 16.84 1.04 25.58
C GLY A 21 15.90 -0.04 25.09
N ALA A 22 14.98 -0.48 25.93
CA ALA A 22 13.88 -1.30 25.47
C ALA A 22 13.26 -0.59 24.26
N CYS A 23 13.30 -1.21 23.07
CA CYS A 23 12.30 -0.90 22.07
C CYS A 23 10.99 -1.27 22.74
N SER A 24 10.22 -0.30 23.21
CA SER A 24 8.80 -0.56 23.35
C SER A 24 8.32 -0.85 21.93
N ALA A 25 7.81 -2.05 21.76
CA ALA A 25 7.22 -2.59 20.55
C ALA A 25 5.94 -1.84 20.11
N ASP A 26 5.55 -0.82 20.87
CA ASP A 26 4.17 -0.50 21.19
C ASP A 26 3.57 0.60 20.29
N ASP A 27 4.32 1.10 19.31
CA ASP A 27 3.83 2.06 18.30
C ASP A 27 4.42 1.74 16.90
N ALA A 28 4.72 0.49 16.55
CA ALA A 28 5.24 0.17 15.22
C ALA A 28 4.15 0.22 14.14
N VAL A 29 4.44 0.83 12.98
CA VAL A 29 3.58 0.74 11.80
C VAL A 29 3.93 -0.52 11.02
N PHE A 30 2.95 -1.38 10.80
CA PHE A 30 3.05 -2.51 9.90
C PHE A 30 2.55 -2.11 8.50
N GLN A 31 3.27 -2.52 7.46
CA GLN A 31 2.83 -2.38 6.08
C GLN A 31 3.01 -3.69 5.32
N LEU A 32 1.97 -4.12 4.64
CA LEU A 32 2.01 -5.21 3.66
C LEU A 32 2.26 -4.65 2.26
N ALA A 33 3.28 -5.18 1.58
CA ALA A 33 3.74 -4.79 0.26
C ALA A 33 4.23 -3.32 0.17
N LEU A 34 4.82 -2.97 -0.98
CA LEU A 34 5.27 -1.60 -1.26
C LEU A 34 4.15 -0.83 -1.96
N ALA A 35 3.96 0.43 -1.59
CA ALA A 35 2.90 1.26 -2.18
C ALA A 35 3.04 1.36 -3.70
N HIS A 36 4.27 1.53 -4.23
CA HIS A 36 4.48 1.60 -5.67
C HIS A 36 4.05 0.33 -6.42
N VAL A 37 4.11 -0.85 -5.80
CA VAL A 37 3.66 -2.10 -6.44
C VAL A 37 2.16 -2.04 -6.67
N LEU A 38 1.41 -1.57 -5.68
CA LEU A 38 -0.02 -1.32 -5.83
C LEU A 38 -0.27 -0.26 -6.91
N LEU A 39 0.44 0.87 -6.85
CA LEU A 39 0.26 1.98 -7.81
C LEU A 39 0.56 1.58 -9.26
N ASP A 40 1.51 0.66 -9.49
CA ASP A 40 1.87 0.14 -10.80
C ASP A 40 0.91 -0.98 -11.31
N GLY A 41 -0.17 -1.28 -10.57
CA GLY A 41 -1.21 -2.24 -10.98
C GLY A 41 -1.11 -3.62 -10.31
N GLY A 42 -0.30 -3.75 -9.26
CA GLY A 42 -0.17 -4.96 -8.46
C GLY A 42 -1.37 -5.18 -7.53
N TYR A 43 -2.54 -5.42 -8.10
CA TYR A 43 -3.80 -5.54 -7.34
C TYR A 43 -4.12 -6.96 -6.86
N ASP A 44 -3.39 -7.98 -7.34
CA ASP A 44 -3.59 -9.33 -6.86
C ASP A 44 -3.14 -9.45 -5.40
N ALA A 45 -3.99 -10.06 -4.58
CA ALA A 45 -3.70 -10.21 -3.18
C ALA A 45 -2.48 -11.13 -2.91
N VAL A 46 -1.73 -10.76 -1.89
CA VAL A 46 -0.48 -11.41 -1.46
C VAL A 46 -0.59 -12.00 -0.03
N SER A 47 -1.64 -11.66 0.71
CA SER A 47 -1.93 -12.17 2.05
C SER A 47 -3.45 -12.21 2.31
N THR A 48 -3.84 -12.65 3.50
CA THR A 48 -5.20 -12.58 4.03
C THR A 48 -5.27 -11.62 5.22
N LEU A 49 -6.46 -11.11 5.54
CA LEU A 49 -6.64 -10.29 6.74
C LEU A 49 -6.22 -11.02 8.02
N ALA A 50 -6.53 -12.32 8.14
CA ALA A 50 -6.17 -13.15 9.29
C ALA A 50 -4.66 -13.14 9.60
N GLU A 51 -3.82 -13.04 8.58
CA GLU A 51 -2.37 -13.04 8.71
C GLU A 51 -1.80 -11.68 9.17
N VAL A 52 -2.49 -10.58 8.87
CA VAL A 52 -1.99 -9.21 9.13
C VAL A 52 -2.67 -8.52 10.32
N MET A 53 -3.91 -8.86 10.63
CA MET A 53 -4.68 -8.23 11.72
C MET A 53 -4.02 -8.32 13.11
N PRO A 54 -3.15 -9.30 13.43
CA PRO A 54 -2.38 -9.26 14.67
C PRO A 54 -1.41 -8.06 14.78
N ALA A 55 -1.11 -7.36 13.68
CA ALA A 55 -0.16 -6.25 13.65
C ALA A 55 -0.76 -4.88 14.00
N GLY A 56 -2.07 -4.79 14.20
CA GLY A 56 -2.72 -3.54 14.62
C GLY A 56 -4.24 -3.56 14.55
N ASP A 57 -4.87 -2.66 15.28
CA ASP A 57 -6.32 -2.49 15.37
C ASP A 57 -6.85 -1.25 14.61
N HIS A 58 -5.95 -0.42 14.08
CA HIS A 58 -6.26 0.73 13.23
C HIS A 58 -5.49 0.65 11.92
N GLY A 59 -6.14 0.98 10.80
CA GLY A 59 -5.44 1.03 9.53
C GLY A 59 -6.29 1.21 8.29
N LEU A 60 -5.63 1.14 7.14
CA LEU A 60 -6.24 1.34 5.84
C LEU A 60 -5.54 0.53 4.75
N GLY A 61 -6.22 0.32 3.63
CA GLY A 61 -5.68 -0.40 2.48
C GLY A 61 -6.73 -0.64 1.42
N THR A 62 -6.62 -1.74 0.71
CA THR A 62 -7.64 -2.19 -0.26
C THR A 62 -7.73 -3.71 -0.26
N LEU A 63 -8.68 -4.26 -1.02
CA LEU A 63 -8.92 -5.70 -1.16
C LEU A 63 -8.36 -6.23 -2.47
N ASP A 64 -8.36 -7.56 -2.62
CA ASP A 64 -7.98 -8.24 -3.85
C ASP A 64 -8.63 -7.56 -5.05
N ARG A 65 -7.84 -7.31 -6.10
CA ARG A 65 -8.28 -6.65 -7.33
C ARG A 65 -8.70 -5.18 -7.15
N LEU A 66 -8.24 -4.49 -6.11
CA LEU A 66 -8.60 -3.09 -5.82
C LEU A 66 -10.11 -2.92 -5.55
N ASP A 67 -10.76 -3.95 -4.99
CA ASP A 67 -12.20 -3.95 -4.76
C ASP A 67 -12.58 -3.11 -3.53
N GLY A 68 -12.75 -1.81 -3.74
CA GLY A 68 -13.11 -0.86 -2.70
C GLY A 68 -11.96 -0.48 -1.76
N GLU A 69 -12.33 0.24 -0.71
CA GLU A 69 -11.41 0.77 0.29
C GLU A 69 -11.52 -0.05 1.56
N LEU A 70 -10.39 -0.51 2.08
CA LEU A 70 -10.32 -1.18 3.38
C LEU A 70 -10.09 -0.13 4.47
N VAL A 71 -10.92 -0.17 5.50
CA VAL A 71 -10.84 0.69 6.69
C VAL A 71 -10.87 -0.22 7.91
N ILE A 72 -9.90 -0.09 8.80
CA ILE A 72 -9.81 -0.93 10.01
C ILE A 72 -9.90 0.00 11.20
N VAL A 73 -10.96 -0.18 11.99
CA VAL A 73 -11.28 0.66 13.14
C VAL A 73 -11.57 -0.25 14.31
N ASP A 74 -10.87 -0.06 15.43
CA ASP A 74 -11.06 -0.82 16.66
C ASP A 74 -11.02 -2.35 16.43
N GLY A 75 -10.13 -2.79 15.53
CA GLY A 75 -9.93 -4.19 15.16
C GLY A 75 -10.99 -4.77 14.22
N VAL A 76 -11.92 -3.96 13.72
CA VAL A 76 -12.97 -4.39 12.78
C VAL A 76 -12.65 -3.91 11.37
N PRO A 77 -12.44 -4.83 10.40
CA PRO A 77 -12.21 -4.47 9.01
C PRO A 77 -13.52 -4.22 8.26
N TRP A 78 -13.60 -3.08 7.60
CA TRP A 78 -14.70 -2.64 6.74
C TRP A 78 -14.22 -2.44 5.31
N GLN A 79 -14.98 -2.94 4.34
CA GLN A 79 -14.88 -2.59 2.94
C GLN A 79 -15.90 -1.51 2.66
N VAL A 80 -15.45 -0.37 2.15
CA VAL A 80 -16.37 0.55 1.46
C VAL A 80 -16.27 0.28 -0.02
N ASP A 81 -17.31 -0.32 -0.59
CA ASP A 81 -17.34 -0.70 -2.00
C ASP A 81 -17.60 0.51 -2.93
N HIS A 82 -17.55 0.29 -4.24
CA HIS A 82 -17.81 1.30 -5.26
C HIS A 82 -19.26 1.81 -5.31
N THR A 83 -20.18 1.23 -4.55
CA THR A 83 -21.55 1.74 -4.35
C THR A 83 -21.65 2.67 -3.14
N GLY A 84 -20.56 2.82 -2.38
CA GLY A 84 -20.49 3.61 -1.16
C GLY A 84 -20.99 2.84 0.06
N THR A 85 -21.20 1.53 -0.05
CA THR A 85 -21.72 0.71 1.06
C THR A 85 -20.57 0.18 1.89
N ALA A 86 -20.63 0.37 3.21
CA ALA A 86 -19.71 -0.24 4.16
C ALA A 86 -20.16 -1.66 4.53
N ASN A 87 -19.25 -2.63 4.36
CA ASN A 87 -19.48 -4.05 4.61
C ASN A 87 -18.40 -4.60 5.54
N ILE A 88 -18.76 -5.45 6.51
CA ILE A 88 -17.76 -6.16 7.32
C ILE A 88 -16.99 -7.13 6.43
N VAL A 89 -15.67 -7.11 6.53
CA VAL A 89 -14.80 -8.02 5.78
C VAL A 89 -14.46 -9.25 6.62
N PRO A 90 -14.64 -10.48 6.10
CA PRO A 90 -14.22 -11.68 6.81
C PRO A 90 -12.70 -11.79 6.85
N LEU A 91 -12.14 -12.43 7.89
CA LEU A 91 -10.69 -12.53 8.08
C LEU A 91 -9.98 -13.36 6.99
N ASP A 92 -10.69 -14.21 6.26
CA ASP A 92 -10.12 -14.96 5.12
C ASP A 92 -10.09 -14.15 3.82
N ALA A 93 -10.62 -12.92 3.82
CA ALA A 93 -10.52 -12.02 2.68
C ALA A 93 -9.06 -11.74 2.32
N ARG A 94 -8.82 -11.70 1.02
CA ARG A 94 -7.48 -11.55 0.47
C ARG A 94 -7.19 -10.07 0.21
N ILE A 95 -5.96 -9.65 0.49
CA ILE A 95 -5.52 -8.26 0.39
C ILE A 95 -4.18 -8.12 -0.34
N PRO A 96 -4.00 -7.10 -1.21
CA PRO A 96 -2.73 -6.80 -1.87
C PRO A 96 -1.87 -5.82 -1.07
N PHE A 97 -2.48 -4.97 -0.24
CA PHE A 97 -1.82 -3.89 0.47
C PHE A 97 -2.64 -3.46 1.70
N VAL A 98 -1.96 -3.24 2.83
CA VAL A 98 -2.56 -2.67 4.05
C VAL A 98 -1.47 -1.99 4.88
N VAL A 99 -1.84 -0.94 5.60
CA VAL A 99 -1.03 -0.32 6.66
C VAL A 99 -1.81 -0.42 7.97
N LEU A 100 -1.17 -0.90 9.03
CA LEU A 100 -1.75 -1.18 10.35
C LEU A 100 -0.89 -0.60 11.47
N THR A 101 -1.51 -0.26 12.58
CA THR A 101 -0.84 0.07 13.85
C THR A 101 -1.82 -0.12 15.01
N THR A 102 -1.28 -0.18 16.22
CA THR A 102 -2.01 0.11 17.46
C THR A 102 -1.52 1.47 17.98
N MET A 103 -2.40 2.27 18.58
CA MET A 103 -2.07 3.58 19.16
C MET A 103 -2.17 3.51 20.68
N GLU A 104 -1.07 3.22 21.37
CA GLU A 104 -1.08 2.95 22.82
C GLU A 104 -1.23 4.23 23.67
N SER A 105 -0.61 5.34 23.25
CA SER A 105 -0.67 6.60 24.00
C SER A 105 -0.67 7.82 23.08
N PRO A 106 -1.71 7.98 22.24
CA PRO A 106 -1.76 9.09 21.31
C PRO A 106 -1.97 10.42 22.01
N VAL A 107 -1.36 11.47 21.45
CA VAL A 107 -1.69 12.86 21.76
C VAL A 107 -3.10 13.14 21.25
N ARG A 108 -3.97 13.68 22.11
CA ARG A 108 -5.36 14.00 21.77
C ARG A 108 -5.61 15.49 21.78
N VAL A 109 -6.22 16.00 20.73
CA VAL A 109 -6.58 17.42 20.56
C VAL A 109 -8.01 17.51 20.03
N ARG A 110 -8.80 18.43 20.57
CA ARG A 110 -10.15 18.72 20.04
C ARG A 110 -10.07 19.77 18.95
N LEU A 111 -10.59 19.44 17.77
CA LEU A 111 -10.62 20.30 16.59
C LEU A 111 -12.05 20.79 16.31
N ARG A 112 -12.17 22.05 15.88
CA ARG A 112 -13.44 22.67 15.49
C ARG A 112 -13.24 23.60 14.31
N ASP A 113 -14.19 23.58 13.39
CA ASP A 113 -14.25 24.48 12.24
C ASP A 113 -12.95 24.49 11.40
N LEU A 114 -12.36 23.31 11.19
CA LEU A 114 -11.13 23.12 10.42
C LEU A 114 -11.38 22.30 9.15
N ASP A 115 -10.81 22.73 8.02
CA ASP A 115 -10.72 21.88 6.83
C ASP A 115 -9.55 20.88 6.91
N LEU A 116 -9.48 19.95 5.95
CA LEU A 116 -8.42 18.93 5.89
C LEU A 116 -7.01 19.51 5.89
N ALA A 117 -6.78 20.66 5.23
CA ALA A 117 -5.45 21.27 5.17
C ALA A 117 -5.05 21.84 6.55
N GLN A 118 -6.01 22.42 7.28
CA GLN A 118 -5.81 22.89 8.64
C GLN A 118 -5.64 21.72 9.63
N VAL A 119 -6.37 20.61 9.46
CA VAL A 119 -6.14 19.38 10.23
C VAL A 119 -4.73 18.85 9.99
N ALA A 120 -4.28 18.79 8.73
CA ALA A 120 -2.92 18.39 8.39
C ALA A 120 -1.87 19.32 9.04
N ALA A 121 -2.10 20.64 9.04
CA ALA A 121 -1.22 21.59 9.70
C ALA A 121 -1.14 21.39 11.22
N GLU A 122 -2.25 21.01 11.87
CA GLU A 122 -2.26 20.70 13.30
C GLU A 122 -1.48 19.40 13.60
N ILE A 123 -1.60 18.38 12.74
CA ILE A 123 -0.78 17.17 12.83
C ILE A 123 0.71 17.53 12.73
N GLU A 124 1.09 18.37 11.76
CA GLU A 124 2.49 18.83 11.63
C GLU A 124 2.98 19.57 12.87
N HIS A 125 2.14 20.40 13.49
CA HIS A 125 2.49 21.13 14.71
C HIS A 125 2.75 20.18 15.89
N ILE A 126 1.91 19.14 16.04
CA ILE A 126 2.10 18.08 17.05
C ILE A 126 3.43 17.34 16.79
N VAL A 127 3.71 16.97 15.54
CA VAL A 127 4.95 16.26 15.16
C VAL A 127 6.20 17.11 15.44
N GLN A 128 6.18 18.39 15.11
CA GLN A 128 7.31 19.32 15.34
C GLN A 128 7.62 19.48 16.83
N SER A 129 6.60 19.40 17.69
CA SER A 129 6.79 19.43 19.15
C SER A 129 7.41 18.14 19.74
N SER A 130 7.55 17.08 18.92
CA SER A 130 7.92 15.71 19.32
C SER A 130 9.29 15.25 18.77
N ASP A 131 10.23 16.18 18.53
CA ASP A 131 11.57 15.93 17.97
C ASP A 131 11.59 15.31 16.55
N GLY A 132 10.54 15.53 15.75
CA GLY A 132 10.56 15.54 14.26
C GLY A 132 10.94 14.26 13.49
N ASP A 133 10.30 14.05 12.34
CA ASP A 133 10.59 13.00 11.35
C ASP A 133 10.23 11.56 11.78
N GLY A 134 9.01 11.14 11.43
CA GLY A 134 8.48 9.79 11.62
C GLY A 134 7.21 9.56 10.81
N VAL A 135 6.71 8.32 10.82
CA VAL A 135 5.36 8.00 10.38
C VAL A 135 4.40 8.37 11.50
N VAL A 136 3.27 8.95 11.13
CA VAL A 136 2.29 9.46 12.08
C VAL A 136 1.00 8.70 11.89
N ALA A 137 0.57 7.95 12.90
CA ALA A 137 -0.74 7.35 12.95
C ALA A 137 -1.77 8.41 13.36
N VAL A 138 -2.90 8.43 12.66
CA VAL A 138 -3.94 9.44 12.82
C VAL A 138 -5.29 8.74 12.98
N ARG A 139 -6.03 9.15 14.02
CA ARG A 139 -7.48 8.89 14.15
C ARG A 139 -8.19 10.22 14.36
N LEU A 140 -9.21 10.50 13.56
CA LEU A 140 -10.02 11.71 13.63
C LEU A 140 -11.49 11.31 13.73
N GLU A 141 -12.11 11.56 14.87
CA GLU A 141 -13.44 11.04 15.20
C GLU A 141 -14.38 12.14 15.68
N GLY A 142 -15.56 12.22 15.10
CA GLY A 142 -16.60 13.18 15.47
C GLY A 142 -17.45 13.64 14.29
N ASP A 143 -17.82 14.91 14.33
CA ASP A 143 -18.77 15.52 13.40
C ASP A 143 -18.08 16.28 12.27
N PHE A 144 -18.54 16.04 11.04
CA PHE A 144 -18.04 16.70 9.84
C PHE A 144 -19.19 17.35 9.07
N SER A 145 -19.01 18.61 8.70
CA SER A 145 -19.99 19.39 7.90
C SER A 145 -19.85 19.18 6.39
N ARG A 146 -18.74 18.59 5.96
CA ARG A 146 -18.48 18.19 4.59
C ARG A 146 -17.50 17.03 4.60
N VAL A 147 -17.78 16.00 3.82
CA VAL A 147 -16.88 14.89 3.54
C VAL A 147 -16.97 14.56 2.06
N LEU A 148 -15.82 14.50 1.39
CA LEU A 148 -15.68 13.93 0.05
C LEU A 148 -14.79 12.70 0.16
N VAL A 149 -15.35 11.55 -0.16
CA VAL A 149 -14.62 10.27 -0.20
C VAL A 149 -14.70 9.65 -1.58
N ARG A 150 -13.81 8.70 -1.87
CA ARG A 150 -13.93 7.82 -3.03
C ARG A 150 -13.87 6.36 -2.64
N SER A 151 -14.36 5.51 -3.53
CA SER A 151 -14.10 4.08 -3.56
C SER A 151 -13.81 3.60 -4.99
N MET A 152 -13.13 2.47 -5.09
CA MET A 152 -12.75 1.87 -6.36
C MET A 152 -13.61 0.64 -6.69
N PRO A 153 -14.10 0.47 -7.94
CA PRO A 153 -14.65 -0.80 -8.37
C PRO A 153 -13.56 -1.85 -8.56
N ALA A 154 -13.89 -3.13 -8.33
CA ALA A 154 -12.99 -4.24 -8.59
C ALA A 154 -12.46 -4.25 -10.03
N GLN A 155 -11.14 -4.36 -10.16
CA GLN A 155 -10.45 -4.37 -11.44
C GLN A 155 -10.36 -5.78 -12.02
N SER A 156 -10.23 -5.88 -13.34
CA SER A 156 -10.00 -7.17 -14.02
C SER A 156 -8.66 -7.15 -14.73
N PRO A 157 -7.90 -8.27 -14.73
CA PRO A 157 -6.72 -8.38 -15.57
C PRO A 157 -7.08 -8.15 -17.05
N PRO A 158 -6.21 -7.50 -17.83
CA PRO A 158 -4.94 -6.91 -17.41
C PRO A 158 -5.12 -5.61 -16.60
N TYR A 159 -4.48 -5.52 -15.44
CA TYR A 159 -4.63 -4.36 -14.54
C TYR A 159 -3.99 -3.11 -15.13
N ARG A 160 -4.60 -1.96 -14.89
CA ARG A 160 -4.04 -0.66 -15.31
C ARG A 160 -3.33 -0.02 -14.11
N PRO A 161 -2.37 0.89 -14.34
CA PRO A 161 -1.81 1.71 -13.26
C PRO A 161 -2.90 2.46 -12.50
N PHE A 162 -2.71 2.64 -11.19
CA PHE A 162 -3.72 3.22 -10.29
C PHE A 162 -4.20 4.59 -10.75
N ALA A 163 -3.29 5.45 -11.22
CA ALA A 163 -3.67 6.76 -11.77
C ALA A 163 -4.62 6.68 -12.98
N GLU A 164 -4.47 5.67 -13.85
CA GLU A 164 -5.37 5.45 -14.99
C GLU A 164 -6.74 4.95 -14.52
N VAL A 165 -6.77 4.09 -13.50
CA VAL A 165 -8.03 3.61 -12.89
C VAL A 165 -8.76 4.76 -12.22
N CYS A 166 -8.09 5.54 -11.36
CA CYS A 166 -8.71 6.70 -10.70
C CYS A 166 -9.27 7.71 -11.70
N ALA A 167 -8.57 7.98 -12.80
CA ALA A 167 -9.02 8.92 -13.81
C ALA A 167 -10.31 8.50 -14.56
N THR A 168 -10.72 7.22 -14.47
CA THR A 168 -11.81 6.69 -15.30
C THR A 168 -12.87 5.92 -14.55
N GLU A 169 -12.56 5.36 -13.38
CA GLU A 169 -13.42 4.41 -12.68
C GLU A 169 -13.64 4.73 -11.19
N GLU A 170 -12.94 5.70 -10.60
CA GLU A 170 -13.21 6.06 -9.21
C GLU A 170 -14.64 6.60 -9.04
N VAL A 171 -15.29 6.19 -7.95
CA VAL A 171 -16.62 6.68 -7.60
C VAL A 171 -16.48 7.57 -6.38
N ARG A 172 -16.96 8.81 -6.48
CA ARG A 172 -16.88 9.80 -5.40
C ARG A 172 -18.23 10.00 -4.74
N PHE A 173 -18.22 10.16 -3.42
CA PHE A 173 -19.40 10.40 -2.60
C PHE A 173 -19.18 11.65 -1.76
N GLU A 174 -20.16 12.55 -1.80
CA GLU A 174 -20.15 13.80 -1.03
C GLU A 174 -21.26 13.76 0.03
N TYR A 175 -20.88 14.05 1.26
CA TYR A 175 -21.76 14.11 2.42
C TYR A 175 -21.69 15.51 3.03
N ASN A 176 -22.86 16.11 3.31
CA ASN A 176 -22.98 17.41 4.00
C ASN A 176 -23.16 17.25 5.51
N ASP A 177 -23.36 16.02 5.97
CA ASP A 177 -23.36 15.66 7.38
C ASP A 177 -22.82 14.25 7.48
N PHE A 178 -21.75 14.09 8.25
CA PHE A 178 -21.09 12.82 8.44
C PHE A 178 -20.61 12.79 9.88
N GLU A 179 -21.15 11.86 10.67
CA GLU A 179 -20.66 11.54 12.01
C GLU A 179 -19.94 10.21 11.88
N GLY A 180 -18.68 10.16 12.29
CA GLY A 180 -17.87 8.97 12.06
C GLY A 180 -16.41 9.14 12.42
N VAL A 181 -15.62 8.21 11.88
CA VAL A 181 -14.21 8.08 12.19
C VAL A 181 -13.39 7.94 10.92
N PHE A 182 -12.32 8.73 10.85
CA PHE A 182 -11.26 8.59 9.87
C PHE A 182 -10.00 8.06 10.56
N VAL A 183 -9.37 7.07 9.95
CA VAL A 183 -8.10 6.48 10.39
C VAL A 183 -7.09 6.53 9.25
N GLY A 184 -5.82 6.64 9.58
CA GLY A 184 -4.78 6.53 8.57
C GLY A 184 -3.43 7.03 9.05
N PHE A 185 -2.64 7.49 8.08
CA PHE A 185 -1.22 7.72 8.29
C PHE A 185 -0.76 8.98 7.56
N ARG A 186 0.12 9.74 8.20
CA ARG A 186 0.97 10.73 7.52
C ARG A 186 2.37 10.17 7.42
N PHE A 187 2.83 9.99 6.19
CA PHE A 187 4.21 9.58 5.91
C PHE A 187 5.07 10.80 5.57
N PRO A 188 6.35 10.80 5.98
CA PRO A 188 7.27 11.87 5.57
C PRO A 188 7.47 11.84 4.05
N ASP A 189 7.61 13.03 3.45
CA ASP A 189 8.04 13.13 2.06
C ASP A 189 9.54 12.83 1.99
N LEU A 190 9.87 11.60 1.58
CA LEU A 190 11.24 11.15 1.39
C LEU A 190 11.71 11.33 -0.08
N GLY A 191 10.89 11.94 -0.94
CA GLY A 191 11.17 12.07 -2.37
C GLY A 191 11.21 10.74 -3.14
N SER A 192 10.74 9.65 -2.53
CA SER A 192 10.85 8.28 -3.04
C SER A 192 9.45 7.64 -3.19
N SER A 193 9.26 6.75 -4.17
CA SER A 193 7.93 6.22 -4.54
C SER A 193 7.44 5.05 -3.67
N GLU A 194 8.26 4.55 -2.75
CA GLU A 194 7.98 3.35 -1.97
C GLU A 194 6.88 3.56 -0.91
N ILE A 195 6.60 4.82 -0.57
CA ILE A 195 5.64 5.24 0.45
C ILE A 195 4.69 6.28 -0.18
N ILE A 196 3.42 6.28 0.24
CA ILE A 196 2.47 7.35 -0.11
C ILE A 196 2.77 8.54 0.80
N ALA A 197 3.55 9.50 0.31
CA ALA A 197 3.89 10.69 1.07
C ALA A 197 2.63 11.52 1.42
N GLY A 198 2.66 12.17 2.58
CA GLY A 198 1.57 13.02 3.05
C GLY A 198 0.50 12.24 3.83
N LEU A 199 -0.62 12.93 4.08
CA LEU A 199 -1.73 12.42 4.88
C LEU A 199 -2.66 11.57 4.03
N HIS A 200 -2.82 10.31 4.40
CA HIS A 200 -3.72 9.34 3.79
C HIS A 200 -4.72 8.88 4.84
N LEU A 201 -6.01 9.16 4.64
CA LEU A 201 -7.09 8.79 5.54
C LEU A 201 -8.17 7.99 4.82
N HIS A 202 -8.66 6.94 5.46
CA HIS A 202 -9.91 6.28 5.12
C HIS A 202 -10.90 6.49 6.27
N GLY A 203 -12.21 6.46 6.01
CA GLY A 203 -13.19 6.61 7.08
C GLY A 203 -14.47 5.81 6.87
N VAL A 204 -15.22 5.67 7.95
CA VAL A 204 -16.54 5.02 8.02
C VAL A 204 -17.44 5.84 8.94
N ASP A 205 -18.72 5.94 8.61
CA ASP A 205 -19.72 6.62 9.43
C ASP A 205 -20.07 5.81 10.69
N ASP A 206 -20.72 6.44 11.67
CA ASP A 206 -21.11 5.81 12.93
C ASP A 206 -22.16 4.72 12.79
N ALA A 207 -23.04 4.85 11.79
CA ALA A 207 -23.98 3.80 11.46
C ALA A 207 -23.31 2.60 10.77
N ARG A 208 -22.03 2.71 10.38
CA ARG A 208 -21.26 1.70 9.64
C ARG A 208 -21.96 1.28 8.35
N THR A 209 -22.50 2.26 7.64
CA THR A 209 -23.23 2.10 6.37
C THR A 209 -22.48 2.69 5.18
N THR A 210 -21.57 3.63 5.39
CA THR A 210 -20.85 4.32 4.32
C THR A 210 -19.46 4.81 4.76
N GLY A 211 -18.64 5.27 3.81
CA GLY A 211 -17.30 5.76 4.07
C GLY A 211 -16.46 5.87 2.79
N GLY A 212 -15.15 5.66 2.92
CA GLY A 212 -14.22 5.50 1.80
C GLY A 212 -12.88 6.18 2.04
N HIS A 213 -12.08 6.34 0.99
CA HIS A 213 -10.84 7.09 1.02
C HIS A 213 -11.12 8.59 1.01
N ASN A 214 -10.59 9.34 1.98
CA ASN A 214 -10.82 10.77 2.12
C ASN A 214 -10.08 11.60 1.07
N HIS A 215 -10.81 12.51 0.43
CA HIS A 215 -10.26 13.58 -0.42
C HIS A 215 -10.41 14.95 0.22
N GLU A 216 -11.57 15.22 0.81
CA GLU A 216 -11.85 16.47 1.52
C GLU A 216 -12.63 16.15 2.79
N LEU A 217 -12.41 16.95 3.83
CA LEU A 217 -13.31 17.00 4.98
C LEU A 217 -13.32 18.42 5.57
N THR A 218 -14.39 18.73 6.27
CA THR A 218 -14.50 19.91 7.14
C THR A 218 -15.02 19.46 8.48
N VAL A 219 -14.18 19.55 9.50
CA VAL A 219 -14.49 19.24 10.89
C VAL A 219 -15.46 20.29 11.42
N ARG A 220 -16.57 19.84 11.98
CA ARG A 220 -17.46 20.65 12.82
C ARG A 220 -16.97 20.57 14.27
N ASP A 221 -16.85 19.36 14.80
CA ASP A 221 -16.34 19.12 16.15
C ASP A 221 -15.81 17.67 16.26
N ALA A 222 -14.49 17.48 16.33
CA ALA A 222 -13.88 16.14 16.32
C ALA A 222 -12.67 16.05 17.27
N GLU A 223 -12.38 14.85 17.76
CA GLU A 223 -11.14 14.54 18.46
C GLU A 223 -10.11 13.98 17.46
N LEU A 224 -8.97 14.64 17.38
CA LEU A 224 -7.77 14.17 16.69
C LEU A 224 -6.90 13.42 17.70
N SER A 225 -6.59 12.15 17.42
CA SER A 225 -5.59 11.34 18.10
C SER A 225 -4.39 11.12 17.18
N VAL A 226 -3.18 11.36 17.68
CA VAL A 226 -1.93 11.27 16.92
C VAL A 226 -0.90 10.44 17.69
N SER A 227 -0.31 9.42 17.05
CA SER A 227 0.88 8.72 17.54
C SER A 227 2.01 8.85 16.52
N VAL A 228 3.23 9.12 16.99
CA VAL A 228 4.41 9.28 16.13
C VAL A 228 5.35 8.10 16.34
N THR A 229 5.72 7.45 15.25
CA THR A 229 6.65 6.33 15.27
C THR A 229 7.77 6.47 14.26
N ARG A 230 8.90 5.83 14.57
CA ARG A 230 10.05 5.67 13.67
C ARG A 230 10.30 4.21 13.33
N SER A 231 9.40 3.33 13.75
CA SER A 231 9.48 1.89 13.52
C SER A 231 8.47 1.48 12.45
N ILE A 232 8.97 0.97 11.32
CA ILE A 232 8.14 0.39 10.27
C ILE A 232 8.51 -1.09 10.12
N ALA A 233 7.52 -1.96 10.27
CA ALA A 233 7.60 -3.37 9.93
C ALA A 233 7.03 -3.58 8.53
N LEU A 234 7.90 -3.77 7.54
CA LEU A 234 7.49 -4.00 6.16
C LEU A 234 7.46 -5.51 5.85
N ALA A 235 6.26 -6.03 5.59
CA ALA A 235 6.05 -7.38 5.07
C ALA A 235 6.03 -7.35 3.54
N LEU A 236 7.11 -7.84 2.93
CA LEU A 236 7.17 -8.00 1.49
C LEU A 236 6.50 -9.32 1.08
N PRO A 237 5.86 -9.39 -0.11
CA PRO A 237 5.48 -10.67 -0.69
C PRO A 237 6.74 -11.52 -0.91
N ASP A 238 6.59 -12.83 -1.15
CA ASP A 238 7.69 -13.78 -1.41
C ASP A 238 8.50 -13.42 -2.67
N ARG A 239 9.28 -12.35 -2.57
CA ARG A 239 10.20 -11.76 -3.54
C ARG A 239 11.35 -11.20 -2.75
N SER A 240 12.55 -11.20 -3.32
CA SER A 240 13.65 -10.57 -2.59
C SER A 240 13.43 -9.05 -2.52
N MET A 241 13.77 -8.47 -1.38
CA MET A 241 13.74 -7.02 -1.17
C MET A 241 14.56 -6.25 -2.23
N ILE A 242 15.67 -6.85 -2.66
CA ILE A 242 16.54 -6.32 -3.73
C ILE A 242 15.76 -6.24 -5.05
N GLU A 243 15.04 -7.28 -5.43
CA GLU A 243 14.26 -7.29 -6.67
C GLU A 243 13.15 -6.24 -6.68
N LEU A 244 12.54 -5.94 -5.53
CA LEU A 244 11.50 -4.93 -5.43
C LEU A 244 12.03 -3.49 -5.38
N LEU A 245 13.13 -3.26 -4.64
CA LEU A 245 13.70 -1.92 -4.47
C LEU A 245 14.61 -1.49 -5.63
N GLU A 246 15.37 -2.43 -6.22
CA GLU A 246 16.36 -2.11 -7.25
C GLU A 246 15.83 -2.29 -8.68
N MET A 247 14.56 -2.65 -8.89
CA MET A 247 14.02 -2.85 -10.24
C MET A 247 14.19 -1.56 -11.07
N PRO A 248 15.06 -1.55 -12.10
CA PRO A 248 15.31 -0.38 -12.93
C PRO A 248 14.03 0.16 -13.58
N ALA A 249 13.98 1.46 -13.85
CA ALA A 249 12.78 2.11 -14.39
C ALA A 249 12.30 1.46 -15.71
N GLU A 250 13.24 1.00 -16.53
CA GLU A 250 13.01 0.34 -17.81
C GLU A 250 12.38 -1.05 -17.64
N LEU A 251 12.70 -1.73 -16.53
CA LEU A 251 12.11 -3.01 -16.15
C LEU A 251 10.73 -2.82 -15.51
N ARG A 252 10.53 -1.75 -14.72
CA ARG A 252 9.20 -1.34 -14.24
C ARG A 252 8.27 -0.99 -15.40
N GLU A 253 8.79 -0.33 -16.43
CA GLU A 253 8.03 0.00 -17.65
C GLU A 253 7.63 -1.27 -18.41
N ALA A 254 8.56 -2.20 -18.63
CA ALA A 254 8.27 -3.50 -19.23
C ALA A 254 7.22 -4.29 -18.44
N GLN A 255 7.38 -4.33 -17.11
CA GLN A 255 6.40 -4.96 -16.23
C GLN A 255 5.03 -4.29 -16.38
N ARG A 256 4.95 -2.95 -16.33
CA ARG A 256 3.70 -2.19 -16.52
C ARG A 256 3.03 -2.49 -17.85
N VAL A 257 3.79 -2.63 -18.93
CA VAL A 257 3.24 -2.99 -20.25
C VAL A 257 2.62 -4.40 -20.23
N ILE A 258 3.29 -5.38 -19.63
CA ILE A 258 2.78 -6.74 -19.49
C ILE A 258 1.55 -6.76 -18.56
N VAL A 259 1.60 -6.03 -17.44
CA VAL A 259 0.47 -5.86 -16.50
C VAL A 259 -0.74 -5.28 -17.23
N ARG A 260 -0.54 -4.23 -18.06
CA ARG A 260 -1.58 -3.45 -18.74
C ARG A 260 -2.23 -4.13 -19.94
N ARG A 261 -1.46 -4.89 -20.73
CA ARG A 261 -1.98 -5.50 -21.97
C ARG A 261 -2.16 -7.01 -21.83
N GLY A 262 -1.78 -7.58 -20.69
CA GLY A 262 -1.88 -9.00 -20.40
C GLY A 262 -0.85 -9.82 -21.18
N ALA A 263 -1.11 -11.11 -21.29
CA ALA A 263 -0.20 -12.05 -21.92
C ALA A 263 0.19 -11.63 -23.36
N MET A 264 1.47 -11.36 -23.61
CA MET A 264 1.94 -10.81 -24.88
C MET A 264 3.25 -11.44 -25.36
N THR A 265 3.49 -11.40 -26.68
CA THR A 265 4.75 -11.89 -27.27
C THR A 265 5.89 -10.89 -27.12
N VAL A 266 7.13 -11.34 -27.34
CA VAL A 266 8.32 -10.46 -27.38
C VAL A 266 8.15 -9.33 -28.40
N ALA A 267 7.67 -9.64 -29.62
CA ALA A 267 7.42 -8.62 -30.63
C ALA A 267 6.34 -7.61 -30.19
N GLY A 268 5.30 -8.07 -29.48
CA GLY A 268 4.27 -7.21 -28.91
C GLY A 268 4.79 -6.29 -27.81
N LEU A 269 5.67 -6.81 -26.95
CA LEU A 269 6.34 -6.04 -25.90
C LEU A 269 7.29 -5.00 -26.50
N ALA A 270 8.10 -5.38 -27.49
CA ALA A 270 9.02 -4.49 -28.20
C ALA A 270 8.29 -3.29 -28.83
N ALA A 271 7.21 -3.57 -29.56
CA ALA A 271 6.37 -2.52 -30.14
C ALA A 271 5.72 -1.60 -29.11
N ALA A 272 5.35 -2.14 -27.94
CA ALA A 272 4.73 -1.37 -26.87
C ALA A 272 5.72 -0.47 -26.12
N LEU A 273 6.96 -0.91 -25.97
CA LEU A 273 8.05 -0.17 -25.31
C LEU A 273 8.81 0.76 -26.26
N GLY A 274 8.62 0.64 -27.58
CA GLY A 274 9.40 1.39 -28.57
C GLY A 274 10.88 0.97 -28.60
N VAL A 275 11.17 -0.29 -28.27
CA VAL A 275 12.52 -0.89 -28.27
C VAL A 275 12.60 -2.04 -29.27
N ASP A 276 13.79 -2.58 -29.51
CA ASP A 276 13.94 -3.77 -30.35
C ASP A 276 13.54 -5.07 -29.61
N SER A 277 13.34 -6.15 -30.38
CA SER A 277 12.92 -7.43 -29.82
C SER A 277 13.93 -8.05 -28.86
N ALA A 278 15.23 -7.81 -29.03
CA ALA A 278 16.26 -8.38 -28.16
C ALA A 278 16.24 -7.72 -26.78
N GLU A 279 16.07 -6.40 -26.75
CA GLU A 279 15.89 -5.62 -25.53
C GLU A 279 14.59 -6.00 -24.81
N ALA A 280 13.48 -6.12 -25.55
CA ALA A 280 12.20 -6.57 -24.98
C ALA A 280 12.28 -7.98 -24.39
N GLU A 281 12.94 -8.91 -25.09
CA GLU A 281 13.17 -10.28 -24.61
C GLU A 281 14.04 -10.31 -23.35
N SER A 282 15.11 -9.50 -23.33
CA SER A 282 15.99 -9.35 -22.16
C SER A 282 15.22 -8.88 -20.94
N ARG A 283 14.37 -7.85 -21.10
CA ARG A 283 13.51 -7.32 -20.02
C ARG A 283 12.49 -8.36 -19.55
N ALA A 284 11.80 -9.03 -20.47
CA ALA A 284 10.82 -10.07 -20.15
C ALA A 284 11.46 -11.25 -19.40
N ARG A 285 12.63 -11.71 -19.84
CA ARG A 285 13.40 -12.77 -19.16
C ARG A 285 13.87 -12.33 -17.79
N TRP A 286 14.38 -11.11 -17.64
CA TRP A 286 14.78 -10.59 -16.33
C TRP A 286 13.61 -10.62 -15.34
N LEU A 287 12.43 -10.18 -15.79
CA LEU A 287 11.20 -10.21 -15.02
C LEU A 287 10.79 -11.66 -14.68
N ALA A 288 10.90 -12.58 -15.63
CA ALA A 288 10.50 -13.96 -15.43
C ALA A 288 11.44 -14.77 -14.53
N ASP A 289 12.76 -14.59 -14.67
CA ASP A 289 13.78 -15.22 -13.82
C ASP A 289 13.58 -14.86 -12.34
N ARG A 290 12.96 -13.71 -12.08
CA ARG A 290 12.65 -13.16 -10.75
C ARG A 290 11.17 -13.31 -10.40
N GLY A 291 10.43 -14.09 -11.19
CA GLY A 291 9.03 -14.41 -10.99
C GLY A 291 8.05 -13.25 -11.14
N PHE A 292 8.46 -12.05 -11.59
CA PHE A 292 7.56 -10.93 -11.89
C PHE A 292 6.66 -11.22 -13.09
N CYS A 293 7.10 -12.11 -13.98
CA CYS A 293 6.31 -12.67 -15.05
C CYS A 293 6.48 -14.19 -15.12
N GLU A 294 5.55 -14.89 -15.74
CA GLU A 294 5.65 -16.28 -16.13
C GLU A 294 5.65 -16.36 -17.66
N GLU A 295 6.52 -17.20 -18.20
CA GLU A 295 6.44 -17.64 -19.59
C GLU A 295 5.29 -18.63 -19.71
N LEU A 296 4.31 -18.32 -20.54
CA LEU A 296 3.23 -19.22 -20.88
C LEU A 296 3.71 -20.14 -22.00
N SER A 297 3.73 -21.44 -21.73
CA SER A 297 4.11 -22.50 -22.66
C SER A 297 3.13 -22.71 -23.82
N ASP A 298 2.04 -21.94 -23.85
CA ASP A 298 0.87 -22.26 -24.64
C ASP A 298 0.64 -21.15 -25.68
N GLY A 299 1.20 -21.33 -26.86
CA GLY A 299 0.62 -20.74 -28.06
C GLY A 299 -0.84 -21.20 -28.15
N VAL A 300 -1.78 -20.28 -28.35
CA VAL A 300 -3.19 -20.62 -28.54
C VAL A 300 -3.28 -21.67 -29.65
N GLY A 301 -3.62 -22.92 -29.31
CA GLY A 301 -3.88 -23.99 -30.28
C GLY A 301 -2.70 -24.89 -30.68
N GLY A 302 -1.65 -25.05 -29.86
CA GLY A 302 -0.67 -26.14 -30.07
C GLY A 302 0.17 -26.02 -31.35
N LEU A 303 0.21 -24.84 -31.97
CA LEU A 303 1.10 -24.49 -33.06
C LEU A 303 2.15 -23.53 -32.50
N GLY A 304 3.43 -23.90 -32.58
CA GLY A 304 4.56 -23.16 -31.99
C GLY A 304 4.59 -21.68 -32.37
N GLY A 305 4.07 -20.84 -31.47
CA GLY A 305 4.12 -19.39 -31.55
C GLY A 305 5.14 -18.80 -30.57
N GLU A 306 5.44 -17.51 -30.73
CA GLU A 306 6.33 -16.77 -29.82
C GLU A 306 5.90 -16.90 -28.35
N PRO A 307 6.85 -17.00 -27.41
CA PRO A 307 6.55 -17.11 -25.98
C PRO A 307 5.77 -15.88 -25.50
N ARG A 308 4.73 -16.14 -24.69
CA ARG A 308 3.88 -15.09 -24.11
C ARG A 308 4.19 -14.92 -22.63
N TRP A 309 4.28 -13.69 -22.16
CA TRP A 309 4.61 -13.38 -20.77
C TRP A 309 3.40 -12.81 -20.04
N ARG A 310 3.06 -13.34 -18.86
CA ARG A 310 2.01 -12.79 -17.96
C ARG A 310 2.64 -12.38 -16.64
N VAL A 311 2.18 -11.32 -15.99
CA VAL A 311 2.64 -10.97 -14.65
C VAL A 311 2.22 -12.01 -13.62
N THR A 312 3.14 -12.38 -12.76
CA THR A 312 2.89 -13.20 -11.58
C THR A 312 3.04 -12.29 -10.37
N MET A 313 1.99 -12.13 -9.57
CA MET A 313 2.10 -11.50 -8.24
C MET A 313 2.27 -12.56 -7.14
N ARG A 314 2.05 -13.84 -7.47
CA ARG A 314 2.25 -14.98 -6.57
C ARG A 314 3.56 -15.69 -6.91
N VAL A 315 4.32 -16.10 -5.88
CA VAL A 315 5.31 -17.16 -6.00
C VAL A 315 4.68 -18.48 -5.57
N ARG A 316 5.16 -19.58 -6.17
CA ARG A 316 4.77 -20.96 -5.86
C ARG A 316 4.83 -21.21 -4.36
N GLY A 317 3.65 -21.45 -3.80
CA GLY A 317 3.38 -22.23 -2.61
C GLY A 317 4.47 -22.25 -1.56
N GLU A 318 4.53 -21.21 -0.74
CA GLU A 318 4.85 -21.30 0.67
C GLU A 318 4.19 -20.11 1.38
N ARG A 319 3.78 -20.31 2.63
CA ARG A 319 3.13 -19.27 3.43
C ARG A 319 4.18 -18.27 3.87
N ILE A 320 3.76 -17.04 4.19
CA ILE A 320 4.57 -16.04 4.89
C ILE A 320 5.45 -16.74 5.93
N PRO A 321 6.78 -16.65 5.82
CA PRO A 321 7.67 -17.40 6.69
C PRO A 321 7.32 -17.14 8.16
N ALA A 322 7.16 -18.20 8.95
CA ALA A 322 6.77 -18.16 10.38
C ALA A 322 7.62 -17.20 11.25
N ARG A 323 8.75 -16.70 10.73
CA ARG A 323 9.57 -15.66 11.34
C ARG A 323 8.94 -14.27 11.37
N ALA A 324 8.08 -13.90 10.42
CA ALA A 324 7.35 -12.64 10.48
C ALA A 324 6.28 -12.67 11.60
N ALA A 325 5.61 -13.82 11.76
CA ALA A 325 4.69 -14.06 12.86
C ALA A 325 5.40 -14.09 14.24
N ALA A 326 6.63 -14.63 14.31
CA ALA A 326 7.42 -14.61 15.55
C ALA A 326 7.88 -13.19 15.94
N LEU A 327 8.14 -12.32 14.96
CA LEU A 327 8.42 -10.90 15.20
C LEU A 327 7.20 -10.10 15.64
N LEU A 328 5.98 -10.62 15.42
CA LEU A 328 4.71 -10.05 15.90
C LEU A 328 4.25 -10.66 17.24
N ALA A 329 4.78 -11.82 17.62
CA ALA A 329 4.42 -12.53 18.86
C ALA A 329 5.34 -12.17 20.06
N ASP A 330 6.48 -11.54 19.77
CA ASP A 330 7.39 -10.95 20.77
C ASP A 330 7.20 -9.41 20.89
N LEU A 331 6.13 -8.86 20.27
CA LEU A 331 5.53 -7.55 20.54
C LEU A 331 4.31 -7.77 21.46
#